data_AF-Q0WT98-F1
#
_entry.id   AF-Q0WT98-F1
#
_cell.length_a   1.000
_cell.length_b   1.000
_cell.length_c   1.000
_cell.angle_alpha   90.00
_cell.angle_beta   90.00
_cell.angle_gamma   90.00
#
_symmetry.space_group_name_H-M   'P 1'
#
loop_
_entity.id
_entity.type
_entity.pdbx_description
1 polymer ?
#
loop_
_entity_poly.entity_id
_entity_poly.type
_entity_poly.pdbx_seq_one_letter_code
_entity_poly.pdbx_strand_id
1 'polypeptide(L)'
;TGTCPKDNYPTSFRSSAGEGESDRSPSATCPDYFRWIHEDLRPWEKTGITREALERANATAIFRLAIINGRIYVEKFREAFQTRDVFTIWGFVQLLRRYPGKIPDLELMFDCVDWPVVKAAEFAGVDQPPPPPLFRYCANDETLDIVFPDWSYWGWAEVNIKPWESLLKELREGNQRTKWIDREPYAYWKGNPTVAETRLDLMKCNLSEVYDWKARLYKQDWVKESKEGYKQSDLASQCHHRYKIYIEGSAWSVSEKYILACDSVTLMVKPHYYDFFTRGMFPGHHYWPVKEDDKCRSIKFAVDWGNLHMRKAQDIGKKASEFVQQELKMDYVYDYMFHLLIQYSKLLRFKPEIPQNSTELCSEAMACPRDGNERKFMMESLVKRPAETGPCAMPPPYDPASFYSVLKRRQSTTSRIEQWESKYWRKQNKTGS
;
A
#
# COMPACT_ATOMS: atom_id res chain seq x y z
N THR A 1 7.84 9.80 -30.44
CA THR A 1 9.08 10.49 -30.03
C THR A 1 9.32 10.18 -28.55
N GLY A 2 10.57 10.01 -28.12
CA GLY A 2 10.92 9.68 -26.72
C GLY A 2 11.27 10.91 -25.87
N THR A 3 10.77 12.08 -26.25
CA THR A 3 11.09 13.37 -25.61
C THR A 3 9.81 14.05 -25.13
N CYS A 4 9.95 14.90 -24.11
CA CYS A 4 8.80 15.60 -23.57
C CYS A 4 8.31 16.69 -24.53
N PRO A 5 7.02 16.64 -24.92
CA PRO A 5 6.48 17.63 -25.84
C PRO A 5 6.43 18.98 -25.14
N LYS A 6 6.75 20.05 -25.89
CA LYS A 6 6.81 21.41 -25.32
C LYS A 6 5.44 21.94 -24.87
N ASP A 7 4.33 21.55 -25.54
CA ASP A 7 2.99 22.16 -25.35
C ASP A 7 1.75 21.24 -25.54
N ASN A 8 1.80 19.92 -25.30
CA ASN A 8 0.76 19.01 -25.84
C ASN A 8 -0.10 18.18 -24.86
N TYR A 9 -0.10 18.46 -23.56
CA TYR A 9 -1.05 17.78 -22.68
C TYR A 9 -2.30 18.62 -22.45
N PRO A 10 -3.52 18.05 -22.60
CA PRO A 10 -4.73 18.74 -22.24
C PRO A 10 -4.65 19.24 -20.80
N THR A 11 -4.71 20.55 -20.61
CA THR A 11 -4.73 21.19 -19.28
C THR A 11 -6.14 21.34 -18.73
N SER A 12 -7.15 21.07 -19.56
CA SER A 12 -8.56 21.14 -19.22
C SER A 12 -9.31 19.94 -19.79
N PHE A 13 -10.33 19.50 -19.07
CA PHE A 13 -11.28 18.52 -19.56
C PHE A 13 -12.16 19.17 -20.64
N ARG A 14 -12.20 18.60 -21.84
CA ARG A 14 -13.21 18.92 -22.86
C ARG A 14 -14.18 17.75 -22.93
N SER A 15 -15.44 18.02 -22.61
CA SER A 15 -16.52 17.04 -22.69
C SER A 15 -16.75 16.62 -24.15
N SER A 16 -16.10 15.55 -24.59
CA SER A 16 -16.58 14.79 -25.74
C SER A 16 -17.65 13.83 -25.22
N ALA A 17 -18.90 14.03 -25.62
CA ALA A 17 -19.99 13.12 -25.27
C ALA A 17 -19.61 11.67 -25.62
N GLY A 18 -19.66 10.79 -24.63
CA GLY A 18 -19.42 9.35 -24.78
C GLY A 18 -18.12 8.88 -24.10
N GLU A 19 -18.31 8.01 -23.10
CA GLU A 19 -17.33 7.14 -22.42
C GLU A 19 -16.64 7.65 -21.14
N GLY A 20 -17.18 7.17 -19.99
CA GLY A 20 -16.48 7.06 -18.71
C GLY A 20 -17.06 7.93 -17.59
N GLU A 21 -18.19 7.52 -16.99
CA GLU A 21 -18.74 8.17 -15.80
C GLU A 21 -17.73 8.18 -14.64
N SER A 22 -17.18 9.35 -14.33
CA SER A 22 -16.66 9.62 -13.00
C SER A 22 -17.86 9.68 -12.05
N ASP A 23 -18.16 8.54 -11.42
CA ASP A 23 -19.28 8.33 -10.48
C ASP A 23 -19.16 9.14 -9.16
N ARG A 24 -18.26 10.13 -9.11
CA ARG A 24 -17.97 10.90 -7.89
C ARG A 24 -18.64 12.27 -7.92
N SER A 25 -19.48 12.49 -6.91
CA SER A 25 -19.97 13.82 -6.57
C SER A 25 -18.79 14.76 -6.25
N PRO A 26 -18.81 16.02 -6.72
CA PRO A 26 -17.81 17.04 -6.39
C PRO A 26 -17.63 17.32 -4.87
N SER A 27 -18.50 16.80 -4.01
CA SER A 27 -18.52 16.98 -2.56
C SER A 27 -18.04 15.76 -1.74
N ALA A 28 -17.45 14.74 -2.37
CA ALA A 28 -17.03 13.55 -1.64
C ALA A 28 -15.87 13.83 -0.67
N THR A 29 -16.04 13.45 0.59
CA THR A 29 -14.94 13.42 1.58
C THR A 29 -13.98 12.29 1.25
N CYS A 30 -12.68 12.52 1.44
CA CYS A 30 -11.68 11.46 1.29
C CYS A 30 -11.84 10.38 2.39
N PRO A 31 -11.41 9.13 2.13
CA PRO A 31 -11.32 8.08 3.13
C PRO A 31 -10.63 8.54 4.41
N ASP A 32 -11.07 8.02 5.56
CA ASP A 32 -10.59 8.46 6.87
C ASP A 32 -9.08 8.25 7.07
N TYR A 33 -8.46 7.30 6.35
CA TYR A 33 -7.01 7.09 6.44
C TYR A 33 -6.19 8.29 5.93
N PHE A 34 -6.78 9.20 5.15
CA PHE A 34 -6.10 10.44 4.72
C PHE A 34 -5.75 11.35 5.90
N ARG A 35 -6.44 11.22 7.04
CA ARG A 35 -6.11 11.98 8.26
C ARG A 35 -4.68 11.72 8.73
N TRP A 36 -4.11 10.55 8.42
CA TRP A 36 -2.75 10.19 8.81
C TRP A 36 -1.68 11.00 8.09
N ILE A 37 -1.98 11.66 6.96
CA ILE A 37 -1.07 12.62 6.32
C ILE A 37 -0.63 13.70 7.31
N HIS A 38 -1.55 14.17 8.17
CA HIS A 38 -1.23 15.18 9.19
C HIS A 38 -0.26 14.65 10.24
N GLU A 39 -0.39 13.38 10.63
CA GLU A 39 0.50 12.74 11.60
C GLU A 39 1.88 12.48 11.00
N ASP A 40 1.94 12.00 9.76
CA ASP A 40 3.19 11.70 9.07
C ASP A 40 4.02 12.96 8.82
N LEU A 41 3.37 14.11 8.60
CA LEU A 41 4.02 15.39 8.38
C LEU A 41 4.23 16.21 9.66
N ARG A 42 3.64 15.81 10.78
CA ARG A 42 3.76 16.48 12.09
C ARG A 42 5.20 16.77 12.52
N PRO A 43 6.21 15.90 12.27
CA PRO A 43 7.58 16.17 12.68
C PRO A 43 8.16 17.49 12.14
N TRP A 44 7.62 18.01 11.03
CA TRP A 44 8.06 19.27 10.41
C TRP A 44 7.08 20.42 10.60
N GLU A 45 5.97 20.24 11.33
CA GLU A 45 4.93 21.28 11.46
C GLU A 45 5.48 22.60 12.01
N LYS A 46 6.35 22.53 13.03
CA LYS A 46 6.91 23.71 13.70
C LYS A 46 8.17 24.26 13.02
N THR A 47 9.07 23.38 12.64
CA THR A 47 10.40 23.71 12.12
C THR A 47 10.39 23.97 10.61
N GLY A 48 9.46 23.35 9.89
CA GLY A 48 9.52 23.21 8.44
C GLY A 48 10.69 22.33 7.98
N ILE A 49 10.82 22.23 6.67
CA ILE A 49 11.86 21.49 5.99
C ILE A 49 12.85 22.50 5.38
N THR A 50 14.07 22.54 5.92
CA THR A 50 15.15 23.36 5.36
C THR A 50 15.86 22.63 4.21
N ARG A 51 16.66 23.36 3.43
CA ARG A 51 17.49 22.77 2.37
C ARG A 51 18.42 21.70 2.95
N GLU A 52 19.05 22.00 4.08
CA GLU A 52 19.98 21.10 4.76
C GLU A 52 19.28 19.83 5.26
N ALA A 53 18.02 19.94 5.72
CA ALA A 53 17.23 18.78 6.13
C ALA A 53 16.90 17.86 4.95
N LEU A 54 16.49 18.45 3.81
CA LEU A 54 16.26 17.70 2.58
C LEU A 54 17.54 16.98 2.11
N GLU A 55 18.68 17.67 2.06
CA GLU A 55 19.93 17.08 1.58
C GLU A 55 20.43 15.94 2.49
N ARG A 56 20.13 15.95 3.80
CA ARG A 56 20.44 14.81 4.68
C ARG A 56 19.74 13.51 4.26
N ALA A 57 18.56 13.58 3.64
CA ALA A 57 17.87 12.38 3.14
C ALA A 57 18.61 11.69 1.98
N ASN A 58 19.54 12.38 1.29
CA ASN A 58 20.39 11.79 0.25
C ASN A 58 21.30 10.66 0.80
N ALA A 59 21.49 10.59 2.12
CA ALA A 59 22.22 9.49 2.75
C ALA A 59 21.71 8.12 2.28
N THR A 60 20.39 7.94 2.12
CA THR A 60 19.75 6.68 1.71
C THR A 60 18.91 6.79 0.44
N ALA A 61 18.46 7.99 0.07
CA ALA A 61 17.61 8.21 -1.10
C ALA A 61 18.17 7.56 -2.39
N ILE A 62 17.25 7.03 -3.19
CA ILE A 62 17.52 6.49 -4.52
C ILE A 62 17.46 7.61 -5.56
N PHE A 63 16.50 8.52 -5.41
CA PHE A 63 16.37 9.68 -6.29
C PHE A 63 15.84 10.92 -5.54
N ARG A 64 16.19 12.08 -6.09
CA ARG A 64 15.53 13.37 -5.83
C ARG A 64 14.56 13.65 -6.96
N LEU A 65 13.35 14.07 -6.61
CA LEU A 65 12.34 14.51 -7.56
C LEU A 65 11.99 15.96 -7.27
N ALA A 66 12.03 16.80 -8.31
CA ALA A 66 11.54 18.16 -8.25
C ALA A 66 10.34 18.32 -9.20
N ILE A 67 9.28 18.95 -8.71
CA ILE A 67 8.16 19.43 -9.53
C ILE A 67 8.36 20.93 -9.63
N ILE A 68 8.57 21.45 -10.84
CA ILE A 68 8.79 22.88 -11.08
C ILE A 68 7.94 23.30 -12.29
N ASN A 69 7.06 24.28 -12.10
CA ASN A 69 6.11 24.76 -13.11
C ASN A 69 5.29 23.61 -13.74
N GLY A 70 4.85 22.65 -12.92
CA GLY A 70 4.07 21.50 -13.37
C GLY A 70 4.84 20.49 -14.24
N ARG A 71 6.18 20.50 -14.21
CA ARG A 71 7.07 19.54 -14.87
C ARG A 71 7.88 18.78 -13.85
N ILE A 72 8.21 17.52 -14.14
CA ILE A 72 8.99 16.64 -13.26
C ILE A 72 10.44 16.58 -13.72
N TYR A 73 11.35 16.74 -12.77
CA TYR A 73 12.78 16.58 -12.94
C TYR A 73 13.27 15.56 -11.92
N VAL A 74 14.04 14.56 -12.37
CA VAL A 74 14.56 13.50 -11.48
C VAL A 74 16.07 13.42 -11.60
N GLU A 75 16.74 13.54 -10.45
CA GLU A 75 18.15 13.21 -10.28
C GLU A 75 18.24 11.85 -9.57
N LYS A 76 18.86 10.87 -10.21
CA LYS A 76 19.08 9.54 -9.62
C LYS A 76 20.44 9.51 -8.94
N PHE A 77 20.46 9.07 -7.69
CA PHE A 77 21.69 8.88 -6.92
C PHE A 77 22.20 7.44 -7.02
N ARG A 78 21.28 6.47 -7.09
CA ARG A 78 21.57 5.03 -7.01
C ARG A 78 20.55 4.23 -7.81
N GLU A 79 20.88 2.98 -8.12
CA GLU A 79 19.95 2.03 -8.73
C GLU A 79 18.95 1.50 -7.70
N ALA A 80 17.69 1.39 -8.10
CA ALA A 80 16.66 0.74 -7.30
C ALA A 80 16.68 -0.78 -7.51
N PHE A 81 16.15 -1.53 -6.54
CA PHE A 81 15.80 -2.92 -6.77
C PHE A 81 14.67 -2.97 -7.80
N GLN A 82 14.88 -3.63 -8.94
CA GLN A 82 13.88 -3.77 -10.01
C GLN A 82 13.36 -2.40 -10.49
N THR A 83 12.20 -2.35 -11.15
CA THR A 83 11.55 -1.15 -11.68
C THR A 83 10.74 -0.37 -10.64
N ARG A 84 11.13 -0.46 -9.36
CA ARG A 84 10.40 0.23 -8.28
C ARG A 84 10.43 1.74 -8.43
N ASP A 85 11.61 2.31 -8.64
CA ASP A 85 11.78 3.75 -8.89
C ASP A 85 11.04 4.17 -10.17
N VAL A 86 11.13 3.37 -11.22
CA VAL A 86 10.47 3.61 -12.51
C VAL A 86 8.96 3.81 -12.34
N PHE A 87 8.28 2.84 -11.72
CA PHE A 87 6.82 2.89 -11.60
C PHE A 87 6.36 3.88 -10.53
N THR A 88 7.17 4.15 -9.51
CA THR A 88 6.94 5.26 -8.57
C THR A 88 7.01 6.62 -9.27
N ILE A 89 8.05 6.86 -10.07
CA ILE A 89 8.17 8.10 -10.88
C ILE A 89 7.04 8.18 -11.91
N TRP A 90 6.66 7.05 -12.52
CA TRP A 90 5.50 7.00 -13.42
C TRP A 90 4.24 7.48 -12.72
N GLY A 91 4.03 7.08 -11.47
CA GLY A 91 2.93 7.55 -10.64
C GLY A 91 2.90 9.07 -10.48
N PHE A 92 4.03 9.71 -10.20
CA PHE A 92 4.13 11.18 -10.16
C PHE A 92 3.79 11.83 -11.50
N VAL A 93 4.30 11.28 -12.62
CA VAL A 93 3.98 11.78 -13.96
C VAL A 93 2.47 11.66 -14.23
N GLN A 94 1.86 10.55 -13.85
CA GLN A 94 0.41 10.36 -14.00
C GLN A 94 -0.40 11.28 -13.10
N LEU A 95 0.08 11.57 -11.88
CA LEU A 95 -0.55 12.55 -10.99
C LEU A 95 -0.60 13.94 -11.64
N LEU A 96 0.49 14.40 -12.27
CA LEU A 96 0.51 15.70 -12.95
C LEU A 96 -0.39 15.75 -14.18
N ARG A 97 -0.58 14.61 -14.86
CA ARG A 97 -1.57 14.50 -15.95
C ARG A 97 -3.00 14.53 -15.43
N ARG A 98 -3.25 13.95 -14.26
CA ARG A 98 -4.57 13.92 -13.63
C ARG A 98 -4.97 15.27 -13.06
N TYR A 99 -4.01 15.99 -12.45
CA TYR A 99 -4.22 17.31 -11.86
C TYR A 99 -3.26 18.38 -12.43
N PRO A 100 -3.35 18.72 -13.73
CA PRO A 100 -2.42 19.67 -14.36
C PRO A 100 -2.43 21.03 -13.68
N GLY A 101 -1.24 21.53 -13.34
CA GLY A 101 -1.04 22.86 -12.73
C GLY A 101 -1.57 22.99 -11.30
N LYS A 102 -2.03 21.90 -10.66
CA LYS A 102 -2.57 21.93 -9.29
C LYS A 102 -1.59 21.43 -8.23
N ILE A 103 -0.52 20.73 -8.61
CA ILE A 103 0.56 20.37 -7.70
C ILE A 103 1.56 21.52 -7.64
N PRO A 104 1.88 22.06 -6.45
CA PRO A 104 2.80 23.17 -6.29
C PRO A 104 4.24 22.74 -6.58
N ASP A 105 5.09 23.74 -6.79
CA ASP A 105 6.51 23.51 -6.87
C ASP A 105 7.01 22.89 -5.55
N LEU A 106 7.78 21.81 -5.66
CA LEU A 106 8.32 21.09 -4.50
C LEU A 106 9.55 20.27 -4.90
N GLU A 107 10.31 19.87 -3.90
CA GLU A 107 11.40 18.90 -4.03
C GLU A 107 11.26 17.83 -2.96
N LEU A 108 11.50 16.56 -3.30
CA LEU A 108 11.45 15.46 -2.36
C LEU A 108 12.59 14.46 -2.60
N MET A 109 12.93 13.71 -1.55
CA MET A 109 13.87 12.59 -1.58
C MET A 109 13.08 11.29 -1.40
N PHE A 110 13.34 10.30 -2.24
CA PHE A 110 12.62 9.03 -2.22
C PHE A 110 13.58 7.85 -2.11
N ASP A 111 13.31 6.94 -1.19
CA ASP A 111 14.03 5.68 -1.06
C ASP A 111 13.10 4.50 -1.39
N CYS A 112 13.54 3.66 -2.33
CA CYS A 112 12.77 2.54 -2.88
C CYS A 112 13.02 1.19 -2.18
N VAL A 113 13.83 1.16 -1.11
CA VAL A 113 14.17 -0.05 -0.34
C VAL A 113 13.06 -0.41 0.66
N ASP A 114 13.06 -1.64 1.16
CA ASP A 114 11.99 -2.22 2.00
C ASP A 114 11.87 -1.60 3.42
N TRP A 115 12.97 -1.25 4.10
CA TRP A 115 12.90 -0.84 5.51
C TRP A 115 12.82 0.68 5.69
N PRO A 116 11.97 1.20 6.59
CA PRO A 116 12.04 2.60 7.02
C PRO A 116 13.28 2.85 7.87
N VAL A 117 13.89 4.03 7.72
CA VAL A 117 15.26 4.29 8.22
C VAL A 117 15.39 5.56 9.05
N VAL A 118 14.41 6.47 9.02
CA VAL A 118 14.51 7.74 9.77
C VAL A 118 14.04 7.49 11.20
N LYS A 119 14.94 7.09 12.09
CA LYS A 119 14.60 6.71 13.47
C LYS A 119 14.15 7.92 14.30
N ALA A 120 12.94 7.87 14.85
CA ALA A 120 12.37 8.97 15.62
C ALA A 120 13.23 9.34 16.85
N ALA A 121 13.86 8.35 17.48
CA ALA A 121 14.72 8.54 18.65
C ALA A 121 15.94 9.44 18.36
N GLU A 122 16.44 9.47 17.12
CA GLU A 122 17.60 10.30 16.74
C GLU A 122 17.26 11.79 16.66
N PHE A 123 15.97 12.11 16.50
CA PHE A 123 15.48 13.49 16.36
C PHE A 123 14.62 13.93 17.57
N ALA A 124 14.63 13.13 18.64
CA ALA A 124 13.93 13.45 19.88
C ALA A 124 14.77 14.42 20.73
N GLY A 125 14.35 15.69 20.82
CA GLY A 125 14.98 16.67 21.70
C GLY A 125 14.82 18.11 21.23
N VAL A 126 15.05 19.07 22.12
CA VAL A 126 14.93 20.51 21.83
C VAL A 126 16.05 20.99 20.90
N ASP A 127 17.25 20.41 21.04
CA ASP A 127 18.46 20.82 20.30
C ASP A 127 18.75 19.93 19.07
N GLN A 128 17.85 19.01 18.73
CA GLN A 128 18.03 18.14 17.56
C GLN A 128 17.61 18.84 16.27
N PRO A 129 18.35 18.64 15.16
CA PRO A 129 17.92 19.16 13.87
C PRO A 129 16.60 18.49 13.44
N PRO A 130 15.79 19.15 12.60
CA PRO A 130 14.58 18.52 12.08
C PRO A 130 14.93 17.22 11.33
N PRO A 131 14.08 16.19 11.37
CA PRO A 131 14.36 14.93 10.69
C PRO A 131 14.53 15.14 9.17
N PRO A 132 15.33 14.33 8.47
CA PRO A 132 15.38 14.35 7.01
C PRO A 132 14.03 13.85 6.43
N PRO A 133 13.36 14.62 5.55
CA PRO A 133 12.10 14.19 4.94
C PRO A 133 12.35 13.16 3.84
N LEU A 134 12.18 11.89 4.19
CA LEU A 134 12.39 10.78 3.26
C LEU A 134 11.06 10.08 2.94
N PHE A 135 10.68 10.07 1.66
CA PHE A 135 9.52 9.31 1.20
C PHE A 135 9.88 7.85 1.01
N ARG A 136 8.98 6.98 1.48
CA ARG A 136 9.08 5.52 1.38
C ARG A 136 7.72 4.89 1.22
N TYR A 137 7.69 3.58 1.05
CA TYR A 137 6.45 2.83 0.88
C TYR A 137 5.83 2.34 2.19
N CYS A 138 6.59 2.33 3.29
CA CYS A 138 6.08 2.05 4.63
C CYS A 138 6.86 2.81 5.70
N ALA A 139 6.29 2.83 6.90
CA ALA A 139 6.92 3.28 8.15
C ALA A 139 6.42 2.40 9.31
N ASN A 140 6.93 2.64 10.50
CA ASN A 140 6.42 2.06 11.75
C ASN A 140 6.40 3.11 12.88
N ASP A 141 6.00 2.69 14.09
CA ASP A 141 5.86 3.59 15.24
C ASP A 141 7.20 4.18 15.73
N GLU A 142 8.34 3.67 15.25
CA GLU A 142 9.69 4.10 15.63
C GLU A 142 10.39 4.94 14.55
N THR A 143 9.72 5.19 13.42
CA THR A 143 10.29 5.87 12.26
C THR A 143 9.46 7.04 11.79
N LEU A 144 10.11 8.00 11.11
CA LEU A 144 9.51 9.25 10.62
C LEU A 144 9.45 9.30 9.09
N ASP A 145 9.69 8.19 8.40
CA ASP A 145 9.58 8.10 6.95
C ASP A 145 8.16 8.45 6.46
N ILE A 146 8.06 9.23 5.39
CA ILE A 146 6.79 9.70 4.84
C ILE A 146 6.24 8.64 3.90
N VAL A 147 5.12 8.01 4.27
CA VAL A 147 4.54 6.90 3.49
C VAL A 147 3.88 7.38 2.20
N PHE A 148 4.14 6.66 1.12
CA PHE A 148 3.67 6.93 -0.23
C PHE A 148 3.14 5.64 -0.88
N PRO A 149 2.14 5.70 -1.77
CA PRO A 149 1.67 4.52 -2.50
C PRO A 149 2.80 3.81 -3.24
N ASP A 150 2.86 2.49 -3.10
CA ASP A 150 3.93 1.69 -3.69
C ASP A 150 3.87 1.64 -5.23
N TRP A 151 5.00 1.28 -5.87
CA TRP A 151 5.12 1.23 -7.33
C TRP A 151 4.09 0.32 -8.01
N SER A 152 3.65 -0.74 -7.32
CA SER A 152 2.76 -1.75 -7.90
C SER A 152 1.33 -1.27 -8.12
N TYR A 153 0.97 -0.06 -7.65
CA TYR A 153 -0.27 0.59 -8.10
C TYR A 153 -0.31 0.83 -9.62
N TRP A 154 0.86 1.05 -10.23
CA TRP A 154 1.00 1.22 -11.68
C TRP A 154 1.55 -0.01 -12.39
N GLY A 155 2.00 -1.01 -11.64
CA GLY A 155 2.42 -2.32 -12.15
C GLY A 155 3.74 -2.79 -11.55
N TRP A 156 3.99 -4.09 -11.66
CA TRP A 156 5.24 -4.72 -11.27
C TRP A 156 5.66 -5.72 -12.35
N ALA A 157 6.46 -5.24 -13.29
CA ALA A 157 6.75 -5.91 -14.56
C ALA A 157 7.45 -7.27 -14.37
N GLU A 158 8.40 -7.31 -13.43
CA GLU A 158 9.29 -8.45 -13.16
C GLU A 158 8.56 -9.66 -12.61
N VAL A 159 7.37 -9.48 -12.03
CA VAL A 159 6.53 -10.56 -11.49
C VAL A 159 5.14 -10.56 -12.12
N ASN A 160 4.98 -9.84 -13.24
CA ASN A 160 3.75 -9.78 -14.04
C ASN A 160 2.49 -9.40 -13.23
N ILE A 161 2.64 -8.51 -12.25
CA ILE A 161 1.50 -7.94 -11.53
C ILE A 161 1.01 -6.70 -12.29
N LYS A 162 -0.24 -6.77 -12.75
CA LYS A 162 -0.90 -5.73 -13.53
C LYS A 162 -1.11 -4.44 -12.72
N PRO A 163 -1.30 -3.29 -13.39
CA PRO A 163 -1.75 -2.08 -12.73
C PRO A 163 -3.01 -2.30 -11.91
N TRP A 164 -3.13 -1.51 -10.84
CA TRP A 164 -4.11 -1.75 -9.81
C TRP A 164 -5.56 -1.64 -10.29
N GLU A 165 -5.86 -0.70 -11.18
CA GLU A 165 -7.21 -0.51 -11.71
C GLU A 165 -7.75 -1.77 -12.41
N SER A 166 -6.98 -2.37 -13.31
CA SER A 166 -7.35 -3.60 -13.99
C SER A 166 -7.36 -4.80 -13.05
N LEU A 167 -6.34 -4.91 -12.20
CA LEU A 167 -6.24 -6.02 -11.26
C LEU A 167 -7.40 -6.01 -10.25
N LEU A 168 -7.83 -4.83 -9.79
CA LEU A 168 -8.96 -4.68 -8.87
C LEU A 168 -10.27 -5.18 -9.49
N LYS A 169 -10.47 -4.96 -10.80
CA LYS A 169 -11.58 -5.52 -11.58
C LYS A 169 -11.47 -7.04 -11.67
N GLU A 170 -10.31 -7.58 -12.01
CA GLU A 170 -10.08 -9.03 -12.10
C GLU A 170 -10.29 -9.73 -10.75
N LEU A 171 -9.87 -9.11 -9.64
CA LEU A 171 -10.12 -9.61 -8.28
C LEU A 171 -11.62 -9.62 -7.96
N ARG A 172 -12.37 -8.59 -8.36
CA ARG A 172 -13.83 -8.54 -8.20
C ARG A 172 -14.52 -9.67 -8.96
N GLU A 173 -14.11 -9.91 -10.20
CA GLU A 173 -14.59 -11.04 -11.01
C GLU A 173 -14.17 -12.39 -10.39
N GLY A 174 -12.93 -12.48 -9.90
CA GLY A 174 -12.39 -13.64 -9.19
C GLY A 174 -13.23 -14.02 -7.97
N ASN A 175 -13.71 -13.04 -7.21
CA ASN A 175 -14.56 -13.28 -6.04
C ASN A 175 -15.90 -13.93 -6.39
N GLN A 176 -16.42 -13.67 -7.60
CA GLN A 176 -17.71 -14.18 -8.06
C GLN A 176 -17.64 -15.62 -8.59
N ARG A 177 -16.43 -16.16 -8.84
CA ARG A 177 -16.24 -17.52 -9.38
C ARG A 177 -16.77 -18.61 -8.45
N THR A 178 -16.62 -18.41 -7.14
CA THR A 178 -17.08 -19.36 -6.11
C THR A 178 -17.74 -18.59 -4.98
N LYS A 179 -18.99 -18.93 -4.64
CA LYS A 179 -19.68 -18.36 -3.49
C LYS A 179 -18.84 -18.59 -2.24
N TRP A 180 -18.77 -17.59 -1.35
CA TRP A 180 -17.91 -17.65 -0.17
C TRP A 180 -18.13 -18.91 0.69
N ILE A 181 -19.39 -19.35 0.83
CA ILE A 181 -19.77 -20.56 1.58
C ILE A 181 -19.16 -21.84 0.99
N ASP A 182 -18.94 -21.89 -0.33
CA ASP A 182 -18.44 -23.05 -1.04
C ASP A 182 -16.91 -23.04 -1.19
N ARG A 183 -16.23 -21.99 -0.70
CA ARG A 183 -14.78 -21.89 -0.69
C ARG A 183 -14.16 -22.84 0.32
N GLU A 184 -12.91 -23.23 0.06
CA GLU A 184 -12.14 -24.11 0.93
C GLU A 184 -12.07 -23.57 2.36
N PRO A 185 -12.43 -24.36 3.39
CA PRO A 185 -12.61 -23.90 4.76
C PRO A 185 -11.29 -23.78 5.54
N TYR A 186 -10.19 -23.49 4.85
CA TYR A 186 -8.83 -23.43 5.38
C TYR A 186 -8.19 -22.06 5.18
N ALA A 187 -7.20 -21.75 6.00
CA ALA A 187 -6.32 -20.62 5.77
C ALA A 187 -5.34 -20.91 4.63
N TYR A 188 -5.17 -19.93 3.74
CA TYR A 188 -4.30 -20.05 2.59
C TYR A 188 -3.22 -18.98 2.59
N TRP A 189 -2.02 -19.39 2.22
CA TRP A 189 -0.92 -18.48 1.90
C TRP A 189 -0.08 -19.04 0.77
N LYS A 190 0.28 -18.19 -0.19
CA LYS A 190 1.30 -18.48 -1.19
C LYS A 190 2.25 -17.30 -1.26
N GLY A 191 3.53 -17.54 -1.03
CA GLY A 191 4.54 -16.49 -1.00
C GLY A 191 5.96 -17.04 -0.90
N ASN A 192 6.95 -16.16 -1.03
CA ASN A 192 8.35 -16.57 -0.90
C ASN A 192 8.72 -16.63 0.60
N PRO A 193 9.01 -17.81 1.17
CA PRO A 193 9.31 -17.95 2.59
C PRO A 193 10.73 -17.50 2.94
N THR A 194 11.64 -17.39 1.97
CA THR A 194 13.07 -17.14 2.25
C THR A 194 13.43 -15.66 2.39
N VAL A 195 12.46 -14.76 2.23
CA VAL A 195 12.69 -13.30 2.34
C VAL A 195 12.64 -12.80 3.78
N ALA A 196 12.13 -13.60 4.72
CA ALA A 196 12.02 -13.23 6.13
C ALA A 196 11.89 -14.45 7.03
N GLU A 197 12.49 -14.40 8.22
CA GLU A 197 12.42 -15.47 9.22
C GLU A 197 10.98 -15.76 9.65
N THR A 198 10.14 -14.74 9.79
CA THR A 198 8.72 -14.90 10.17
C THR A 198 7.92 -15.71 9.15
N ARG A 199 8.26 -15.62 7.86
CA ARG A 199 7.64 -16.43 6.79
C ARG A 199 8.15 -17.86 6.77
N LEU A 200 9.45 -18.04 7.02
CA LEU A 200 10.01 -19.39 7.19
C LEU A 200 9.36 -20.10 8.39
N ASP A 201 9.15 -19.38 9.49
CA ASP A 201 8.45 -19.90 10.66
C ASP A 201 6.98 -20.22 10.37
N LEU A 202 6.27 -19.37 9.60
CA LEU A 202 4.89 -19.63 9.17
C LEU A 202 4.77 -20.99 8.47
N MET A 203 5.77 -21.41 7.67
CA MET A 203 5.73 -22.70 6.97
C MET A 203 5.59 -23.92 7.91
N LYS A 204 5.97 -23.80 9.18
CA LYS A 204 5.76 -24.84 10.21
C LYS A 204 4.29 -25.06 10.55
N CYS A 205 3.42 -24.11 10.22
CA CYS A 205 1.98 -24.23 10.41
C CYS A 205 1.30 -25.04 9.30
N ASN A 206 2.01 -25.51 8.28
CA ASN A 206 1.40 -26.30 7.22
C ASN A 206 0.90 -27.66 7.75
N LEU A 207 0.09 -28.36 6.95
CA LEU A 207 -0.30 -29.73 7.26
C LEU A 207 0.93 -30.62 7.46
N SER A 208 0.95 -31.36 8.57
CA SER A 208 1.94 -32.38 8.89
C SER A 208 1.23 -33.69 9.21
N GLU A 209 1.99 -34.79 9.33
CA GLU A 209 1.44 -36.08 9.77
C GLU A 209 0.85 -36.03 11.18
N VAL A 210 1.36 -35.13 12.03
CA VAL A 210 1.02 -35.07 13.46
C VAL A 210 -0.04 -34.01 13.76
N TYR A 211 -0.04 -32.89 13.04
CA TYR A 211 -0.92 -31.75 13.30
C TYR A 211 -1.45 -31.09 12.01
N ASP A 212 -2.76 -30.77 12.02
CA ASP A 212 -3.42 -29.90 11.05
C ASP A 212 -3.82 -28.58 11.70
N TRP A 213 -3.00 -27.54 11.49
CA TRP A 213 -3.29 -26.16 11.93
C TRP A 213 -4.35 -25.46 11.08
N LYS A 214 -5.00 -26.17 10.16
CA LYS A 214 -5.98 -25.64 9.20
C LYS A 214 -5.40 -24.59 8.25
N ALA A 215 -4.08 -24.62 8.04
CA ALA A 215 -3.39 -23.80 7.05
C ALA A 215 -2.91 -24.63 5.85
N ARG A 216 -2.93 -24.02 4.67
CA ARG A 216 -2.47 -24.55 3.39
C ARG A 216 -1.46 -23.54 2.84
N LEU A 217 -0.18 -23.85 3.03
CA LEU A 217 0.92 -22.93 2.77
C LEU A 217 1.76 -23.42 1.59
N TYR A 218 2.00 -22.52 0.65
CA TYR A 218 2.68 -22.85 -0.61
C TYR A 218 3.85 -21.90 -0.87
N LYS A 219 4.99 -22.47 -1.25
CA LYS A 219 6.15 -21.69 -1.68
C LYS A 219 5.89 -21.06 -3.05
N GLN A 220 6.05 -19.74 -3.14
CA GLN A 220 6.12 -19.00 -4.39
C GLN A 220 7.56 -18.97 -4.88
N ASP A 221 7.82 -19.57 -6.04
CA ASP A 221 9.13 -19.58 -6.69
C ASP A 221 9.10 -18.68 -7.94
N TRP A 222 9.53 -17.44 -7.80
CA TRP A 222 9.50 -16.46 -8.89
C TRP A 222 10.42 -16.83 -10.06
N VAL A 223 11.49 -17.60 -9.83
CA VAL A 223 12.39 -18.06 -10.89
C VAL A 223 11.72 -19.15 -11.73
N LYS A 224 10.93 -20.03 -11.10
CA LYS A 224 10.12 -21.01 -11.82
C LYS A 224 8.98 -20.33 -12.58
N GLU A 225 8.24 -19.43 -11.93
CA GLU A 225 7.09 -18.78 -12.55
C GLU A 225 7.47 -17.92 -13.75
N SER A 226 8.62 -17.24 -13.72
CA SER A 226 9.07 -16.44 -14.87
C SER A 226 9.33 -17.30 -16.11
N LYS A 227 9.76 -18.55 -15.92
CA LYS A 227 9.95 -19.52 -17.02
C LYS A 227 8.62 -20.13 -17.50
N GLU A 228 7.63 -20.24 -16.62
CA GLU A 228 6.33 -20.87 -16.91
C GLU A 228 5.24 -19.85 -17.31
N GLY A 229 5.58 -18.55 -17.35
CA GLY A 229 4.67 -17.48 -17.73
C GLY A 229 3.66 -17.09 -16.65
N TYR A 230 4.04 -17.24 -15.37
CA TYR A 230 3.24 -16.83 -14.20
C TYR A 230 1.85 -17.49 -14.07
N LYS A 231 1.64 -18.64 -14.73
CA LYS A 231 0.34 -19.32 -14.80
C LYS A 231 -0.25 -19.69 -13.44
N GLN A 232 0.60 -19.88 -12.43
CA GLN A 232 0.18 -20.26 -11.08
C GLN A 232 0.24 -19.08 -10.10
N SER A 233 0.58 -17.88 -10.57
CA SER A 233 0.73 -16.68 -9.74
C SER A 233 -0.33 -15.61 -10.00
N ASP A 234 -1.33 -15.91 -10.85
CA ASP A 234 -2.47 -15.04 -11.08
C ASP A 234 -3.21 -14.77 -9.76
N LEU A 235 -3.24 -13.52 -9.32
CA LEU A 235 -3.79 -13.15 -8.02
C LEU A 235 -5.31 -13.36 -7.95
N ALA A 236 -6.03 -13.08 -9.04
CA ALA A 236 -7.48 -13.23 -9.13
C ALA A 236 -7.92 -14.70 -9.03
N SER A 237 -7.08 -15.64 -9.47
CA SER A 237 -7.31 -17.08 -9.29
C SER A 237 -7.15 -17.57 -7.84
N GLN A 238 -6.54 -16.78 -6.96
CA GLN A 238 -6.21 -17.20 -5.58
C GLN A 238 -7.28 -16.82 -4.54
N CYS A 239 -8.49 -16.45 -4.96
CA CYS A 239 -9.61 -16.09 -4.08
C CYS A 239 -10.57 -17.29 -3.81
N HIS A 240 -10.02 -18.50 -3.65
CA HIS A 240 -10.79 -19.75 -3.52
C HIS A 240 -10.84 -20.34 -2.10
N HIS A 241 -10.22 -19.68 -1.12
CA HIS A 241 -10.25 -20.06 0.30
C HIS A 241 -11.07 -19.07 1.13
N ARG A 242 -11.69 -19.53 2.22
CA ARG A 242 -12.43 -18.65 3.14
C ARG A 242 -11.53 -17.69 3.89
N TYR A 243 -10.27 -18.08 4.13
CA TYR A 243 -9.30 -17.29 4.90
C TYR A 243 -7.99 -17.15 4.12
N LYS A 244 -7.41 -15.95 4.10
CA LYS A 244 -6.10 -15.67 3.50
C LYS A 244 -5.18 -15.06 4.54
N ILE A 245 -3.95 -15.53 4.62
CA ILE A 245 -2.98 -15.05 5.60
C ILE A 245 -2.22 -13.86 5.00
N TYR A 246 -2.16 -12.77 5.73
CA TYR A 246 -1.20 -11.70 5.50
C TYR A 246 -0.06 -11.83 6.52
N ILE A 247 1.17 -11.79 6.01
CA ILE A 247 2.39 -11.79 6.80
C ILE A 247 3.45 -10.97 6.08
N GLU A 248 4.17 -10.16 6.85
CA GLU A 248 5.24 -9.30 6.38
C GLU A 248 6.39 -10.09 5.74
N GLY A 249 7.13 -9.42 4.86
CA GLY A 249 8.33 -9.94 4.22
C GLY A 249 9.55 -9.36 4.89
N SER A 250 10.49 -8.85 4.09
CA SER A 250 11.60 -8.03 4.57
C SER A 250 11.10 -6.91 5.50
N ALA A 251 10.03 -6.22 5.06
CA ALA A 251 9.28 -5.23 5.80
C ALA A 251 7.77 -5.40 5.48
N TRP A 252 7.03 -4.32 5.24
CA TRP A 252 5.66 -4.40 4.72
C TRP A 252 5.61 -5.25 3.44
N SER A 253 4.49 -5.96 3.19
CA SER A 253 4.35 -6.78 1.99
C SER A 253 3.30 -6.21 1.05
N VAL A 254 3.71 -5.98 -0.20
CA VAL A 254 2.87 -5.50 -1.31
C VAL A 254 1.59 -6.33 -1.51
N SER A 255 1.58 -7.58 -1.05
CA SER A 255 0.45 -8.51 -1.14
C SER A 255 -0.77 -8.14 -0.31
N GLU A 256 -0.67 -7.20 0.63
CA GLU A 256 -1.76 -6.85 1.55
C GLU A 256 -3.06 -6.47 0.82
N LYS A 257 -3.00 -5.48 -0.08
CA LYS A 257 -4.16 -5.02 -0.85
C LYS A 257 -4.78 -6.12 -1.72
N TYR A 258 -3.97 -7.04 -2.25
CA TYR A 258 -4.45 -8.17 -3.06
C TYR A 258 -5.16 -9.22 -2.20
N ILE A 259 -4.67 -9.46 -0.98
CA ILE A 259 -5.28 -10.38 -0.02
C ILE A 259 -6.62 -9.84 0.46
N LEU A 260 -6.67 -8.57 0.85
CA LEU A 260 -7.87 -7.88 1.31
C LEU A 260 -8.97 -7.85 0.24
N ALA A 261 -8.60 -7.75 -1.04
CA ALA A 261 -9.54 -7.72 -2.16
C ALA A 261 -10.31 -9.03 -2.41
N CYS A 262 -9.93 -10.16 -1.81
CA CYS A 262 -10.46 -11.49 -2.17
C CYS A 262 -11.81 -11.89 -1.54
N ASP A 263 -12.55 -11.04 -0.82
CA ASP A 263 -13.70 -11.42 0.05
C ASP A 263 -13.40 -12.49 1.12
N SER A 264 -12.17 -12.99 1.18
CA SER A 264 -11.69 -13.91 2.19
C SER A 264 -11.43 -13.14 3.47
N VAL A 265 -11.61 -13.80 4.61
CA VAL A 265 -11.17 -13.23 5.89
C VAL A 265 -9.65 -13.12 5.86
N THR A 266 -9.16 -11.89 5.95
CA THR A 266 -7.72 -11.66 6.06
C THR A 266 -7.26 -11.97 7.47
N LEU A 267 -6.48 -13.03 7.63
CA LEU A 267 -5.80 -13.39 8.87
C LEU A 267 -4.48 -12.62 8.90
N MET A 268 -4.46 -11.51 9.63
CA MET A 268 -3.35 -10.57 9.65
C MET A 268 -2.42 -10.91 10.80
N VAL A 269 -1.29 -11.56 10.49
CA VAL A 269 -0.19 -11.73 11.45
C VAL A 269 0.27 -10.34 11.86
N LYS A 270 0.35 -10.10 13.17
CA LYS A 270 0.60 -8.78 13.77
C LYS A 270 1.67 -8.01 12.98
N PRO A 271 1.29 -6.96 12.23
CA PRO A 271 2.23 -6.21 11.40
C PRO A 271 3.10 -5.29 12.27
N HIS A 272 4.34 -5.09 11.84
CA HIS A 272 5.26 -4.11 12.42
C HIS A 272 5.27 -2.81 11.62
N TYR A 273 4.89 -2.88 10.35
CA TYR A 273 4.89 -1.76 9.43
C TYR A 273 3.48 -1.36 9.04
N TYR A 274 3.31 -0.09 8.69
CA TYR A 274 2.11 0.43 8.04
C TYR A 274 2.48 1.09 6.71
N ASP A 275 1.56 1.01 5.75
CA ASP A 275 1.59 1.83 4.54
C ASP A 275 0.59 2.99 4.68
N PHE A 276 0.30 3.66 3.56
CA PHE A 276 -0.54 4.84 3.56
C PHE A 276 -2.02 4.61 3.91
N PHE A 277 -2.54 3.37 3.78
CA PHE A 277 -3.96 3.08 4.02
C PHE A 277 -4.18 2.17 5.23
N THR A 278 -3.20 1.35 5.63
CA THR A 278 -3.43 0.27 6.62
C THR A 278 -3.86 0.79 7.99
N ARG A 279 -3.46 2.01 8.36
CA ARG A 279 -3.94 2.68 9.59
C ARG A 279 -5.41 3.08 9.55
N GLY A 280 -6.11 2.95 8.42
CA GLY A 280 -7.57 3.02 8.30
C GLY A 280 -8.28 1.71 8.66
N MET A 281 -7.55 0.60 8.80
CA MET A 281 -8.15 -0.71 9.07
C MET A 281 -8.31 -1.01 10.57
N PHE A 282 -9.24 -1.92 10.89
CA PHE A 282 -9.60 -2.28 12.26
C PHE A 282 -9.78 -3.80 12.41
N PRO A 283 -9.23 -4.39 13.49
CA PRO A 283 -9.37 -5.81 13.79
C PRO A 283 -10.83 -6.16 14.10
N GLY A 284 -11.28 -7.34 13.69
CA GLY A 284 -12.67 -7.79 13.80
C GLY A 284 -13.66 -7.04 12.89
N HIS A 285 -13.19 -6.08 12.09
CA HIS A 285 -14.00 -5.34 11.12
C HIS A 285 -13.51 -5.56 9.69
N HIS A 286 -12.22 -5.29 9.44
CA HIS A 286 -11.59 -5.47 8.13
C HIS A 286 -10.68 -6.72 8.08
N TYR A 287 -10.19 -7.19 9.23
CA TYR A 287 -9.31 -8.35 9.30
C TYR A 287 -9.43 -9.06 10.63
N TRP A 288 -8.91 -10.29 10.72
CA TRP A 288 -8.77 -11.04 11.95
C TRP A 288 -7.31 -10.99 12.44
N PRO A 289 -7.02 -10.48 13.65
CA PRO A 289 -5.66 -10.41 14.15
C PRO A 289 -5.11 -11.79 14.49
N VAL A 290 -3.86 -12.05 14.12
CA VAL A 290 -3.11 -13.29 14.41
C VAL A 290 -1.84 -12.92 15.17
N LYS A 291 -1.56 -13.65 16.26
CA LYS A 291 -0.33 -13.47 17.04
C LYS A 291 0.90 -13.84 16.21
N GLU A 292 1.94 -13.04 16.31
CA GLU A 292 3.19 -13.32 15.62
C GLU A 292 3.97 -14.46 16.28
N ASP A 293 4.09 -14.44 17.60
CA ASP A 293 4.83 -15.41 18.42
C ASP A 293 4.13 -16.77 18.54
N ASP A 294 2.82 -16.84 18.27
CA ASP A 294 2.01 -18.06 18.35
C ASP A 294 1.10 -18.28 17.13
N LYS A 295 1.62 -17.93 15.95
CA LYS A 295 0.86 -17.86 14.69
C LYS A 295 0.10 -19.13 14.33
N CYS A 296 0.65 -20.33 14.50
CA CYS A 296 -0.04 -21.57 14.10
C CYS A 296 -1.31 -21.83 14.92
N ARG A 297 -1.24 -21.67 16.25
CA ARG A 297 -2.39 -21.80 17.15
C ARG A 297 -3.42 -20.70 16.91
N SER A 298 -2.95 -19.47 16.69
CA SER A 298 -3.83 -18.33 16.42
C SER A 298 -4.56 -18.47 15.08
N ILE A 299 -3.88 -18.93 14.02
CA ILE A 299 -4.49 -19.26 12.72
C ILE A 299 -5.54 -20.37 12.88
N LYS A 300 -5.20 -21.47 13.56
CA LYS A 300 -6.14 -22.57 13.78
C LYS A 300 -7.39 -22.10 14.51
N PHE A 301 -7.22 -21.31 15.57
CA PHE A 301 -8.35 -20.74 16.30
C PHE A 301 -9.23 -19.86 15.40
N ALA A 302 -8.63 -18.98 14.60
CA ALA A 302 -9.35 -18.11 13.67
C ALA A 302 -10.19 -18.90 12.66
N VAL A 303 -9.61 -19.96 12.07
CA VAL A 303 -10.29 -20.82 11.10
C VAL A 303 -11.42 -21.60 11.76
N ASP A 304 -11.17 -22.23 12.91
CA ASP A 304 -12.21 -22.98 13.64
C ASP A 304 -13.36 -22.05 14.07
N TRP A 305 -13.04 -20.88 14.60
CA TRP A 305 -14.04 -19.88 14.98
C TRP A 305 -14.85 -19.42 13.76
N GLY A 306 -14.19 -19.08 12.65
CA GLY A 306 -14.85 -18.57 11.46
C GLY A 306 -15.77 -19.60 10.81
N ASN A 307 -15.36 -20.88 10.81
CA ASN A 307 -16.18 -21.96 10.25
C ASN A 307 -17.41 -22.26 11.12
N LEU A 308 -17.34 -21.99 12.42
CA LEU A 308 -18.51 -22.04 13.32
C LEU A 308 -19.39 -20.77 13.24
N HIS A 309 -18.83 -19.64 12.81
CA HIS A 309 -19.50 -18.34 12.76
C HIS A 309 -19.52 -17.76 11.34
N MET A 310 -19.89 -18.59 10.38
CA MET A 310 -19.74 -18.34 8.93
C MET A 310 -20.23 -16.96 8.47
N ARG A 311 -21.41 -16.52 8.93
CA ARG A 311 -21.95 -15.20 8.56
C ARG A 311 -21.07 -14.04 9.05
N LYS A 312 -20.52 -14.13 10.26
CA LYS A 312 -19.64 -13.10 10.83
C LYS A 312 -18.28 -13.12 10.14
N ALA A 313 -17.75 -14.31 9.85
CA ALA A 313 -16.51 -14.45 9.10
C ALA A 313 -16.64 -13.84 7.70
N GLN A 314 -17.69 -14.20 6.95
CA GLN A 314 -17.96 -13.62 5.63
C GLN A 314 -18.09 -12.10 5.67
N ASP A 315 -18.78 -11.54 6.68
CA ASP A 315 -18.93 -10.10 6.85
C ASP A 315 -17.58 -9.38 7.04
N ILE A 316 -16.63 -9.96 7.80
CA ILE A 316 -15.28 -9.40 7.94
C ILE A 316 -14.55 -9.38 6.59
N GLY A 317 -14.56 -10.50 5.86
CA GLY A 317 -13.90 -10.58 4.55
C GLY A 317 -14.51 -9.63 3.51
N LYS A 318 -15.84 -9.48 3.52
CA LYS A 318 -16.57 -8.56 2.64
C LYS A 318 -16.27 -7.09 2.96
N LYS A 319 -16.18 -6.72 4.24
CA LYS A 319 -15.80 -5.36 4.63
C LYS A 319 -14.38 -5.01 4.22
N ALA A 320 -13.46 -5.98 4.30
CA ALA A 320 -12.09 -5.81 3.81
C ALA A 320 -12.05 -5.49 2.31
N SER A 321 -12.79 -6.26 1.50
CA SER A 321 -12.81 -6.08 0.07
C SER A 321 -13.60 -4.84 -0.35
N GLU A 322 -14.70 -4.50 0.33
CA GLU A 322 -15.44 -3.25 0.15
C GLU A 322 -14.53 -2.04 0.38
N PHE A 323 -13.77 -2.03 1.49
CA PHE A 323 -12.76 -0.99 1.76
C PHE A 323 -11.77 -0.86 0.59
N VAL A 324 -11.19 -1.97 0.14
CA VAL A 324 -10.21 -1.93 -0.97
C VAL A 324 -10.84 -1.50 -2.30
N GLN A 325 -12.05 -1.98 -2.60
CA GLN A 325 -12.76 -1.72 -3.86
C GLN A 325 -13.30 -0.30 -3.95
N GLN A 326 -13.65 0.32 -2.82
CA GLN A 326 -14.30 1.63 -2.78
C GLN A 326 -13.34 2.74 -2.35
N GLU A 327 -12.53 2.48 -1.32
CA GLU A 327 -11.65 3.48 -0.70
C GLU A 327 -10.22 3.42 -1.22
N LEU A 328 -9.78 2.30 -1.82
CA LEU A 328 -8.41 2.15 -2.36
C LEU A 328 -8.33 2.14 -3.90
N LYS A 329 -9.38 2.58 -4.60
CA LYS A 329 -9.35 2.72 -6.07
C LYS A 329 -8.38 3.82 -6.53
N MET A 330 -7.91 3.77 -7.78
CA MET A 330 -6.90 4.70 -8.31
C MET A 330 -7.27 6.18 -8.14
N ASP A 331 -8.56 6.54 -8.18
CA ASP A 331 -8.99 7.90 -7.86
C ASP A 331 -8.53 8.35 -6.47
N TYR A 332 -8.72 7.53 -5.43
CA TYR A 332 -8.25 7.85 -4.06
C TYR A 332 -6.74 7.69 -3.90
N VAL A 333 -6.07 6.83 -4.69
CA VAL A 333 -4.61 6.76 -4.69
C VAL A 333 -4.01 8.09 -5.17
N TYR A 334 -4.51 8.62 -6.29
CA TYR A 334 -4.08 9.93 -6.78
C TYR A 334 -4.51 11.08 -5.86
N ASP A 335 -5.70 11.03 -5.25
CA ASP A 335 -6.11 12.05 -4.27
C ASP A 335 -5.22 12.04 -3.04
N TYR A 336 -4.79 10.86 -2.56
CA TYR A 336 -3.86 10.75 -1.44
C TYR A 336 -2.52 11.38 -1.79
N MET A 337 -1.95 11.03 -2.95
CA MET A 337 -0.71 11.64 -3.44
C MET A 337 -0.85 13.16 -3.57
N PHE A 338 -1.97 13.64 -4.13
CA PHE A 338 -2.27 15.07 -4.26
C PHE A 338 -2.21 15.77 -2.90
N HIS A 339 -2.97 15.27 -1.92
CA HIS A 339 -3.06 15.91 -0.61
C HIS A 339 -1.74 15.83 0.16
N LEU A 340 -1.04 14.70 0.09
CA LEU A 340 0.26 14.53 0.72
C LEU A 340 1.26 15.56 0.20
N LEU A 341 1.37 15.71 -1.13
CA LEU A 341 2.30 16.67 -1.75
C LEU A 341 1.91 18.12 -1.48
N ILE A 342 0.61 18.45 -1.45
CA ILE A 342 0.15 19.78 -1.07
C ILE A 342 0.53 20.12 0.35
N GLN A 343 0.28 19.24 1.33
CA GLN A 343 0.65 19.52 2.71
C GLN A 343 2.17 19.54 2.90
N TYR A 344 2.89 18.62 2.26
CA TYR A 344 4.35 18.58 2.28
C TYR A 344 4.97 19.87 1.74
N SER A 345 4.49 20.38 0.60
CA SER A 345 5.04 21.60 -0.02
C SER A 345 4.96 22.83 0.89
N LYS A 346 3.94 22.94 1.75
CA LYS A 346 3.76 24.04 2.70
C LYS A 346 4.83 24.04 3.80
N LEU A 347 5.48 22.91 4.02
CA LEU A 347 6.53 22.75 5.02
C LEU A 347 7.89 23.20 4.49
N LEU A 348 8.08 23.30 3.18
CA LEU A 348 9.35 23.72 2.58
C LEU A 348 9.69 25.17 2.98
N ARG A 349 10.90 25.38 3.50
CA ARG A 349 11.44 26.70 3.92
C ARG A 349 12.47 27.26 2.95
N PHE A 350 12.49 26.72 1.73
CA PHE A 350 13.36 27.13 0.64
C PHE A 350 12.55 27.13 -0.65
N LYS A 351 13.05 27.82 -1.67
CA LYS A 351 12.46 27.78 -3.01
C LYS A 351 12.90 26.49 -3.71
N PRO A 352 11.96 25.64 -4.19
CA PRO A 352 12.27 24.50 -5.03
C PRO A 352 13.06 24.91 -6.28
N GLU A 353 14.06 24.11 -6.63
CA GLU A 353 14.91 24.33 -7.81
C GLU A 353 15.06 23.05 -8.63
N ILE A 354 15.41 23.19 -9.91
CA ILE A 354 15.73 22.04 -10.77
C ILE A 354 17.12 21.52 -10.37
N PRO A 355 17.26 20.25 -9.96
CA PRO A 355 18.57 19.71 -9.59
C PRO A 355 19.51 19.68 -10.81
N GLN A 356 20.79 20.00 -10.61
CA GLN A 356 21.75 20.19 -11.71
C GLN A 356 21.92 18.95 -12.59
N ASN A 357 21.93 17.74 -12.01
CA ASN A 357 22.09 16.47 -12.73
C ASN A 357 20.74 15.76 -12.97
N SER A 358 19.65 16.53 -13.07
CA SER A 358 18.33 15.95 -13.29
C SER A 358 17.97 15.80 -14.76
N THR A 359 17.06 14.87 -15.04
CA THR A 359 16.41 14.72 -16.35
C THR A 359 14.93 15.09 -16.24
N GLU A 360 14.41 15.86 -17.20
CA GLU A 360 12.97 16.12 -17.32
C GLU A 360 12.25 14.83 -17.76
N LEU A 361 11.19 14.44 -17.04
CA LEU A 361 10.42 13.24 -17.33
C LEU A 361 8.94 13.55 -17.61
N CYS A 362 8.39 12.77 -18.54
CA CYS A 362 7.01 12.77 -18.98
C CYS A 362 6.64 11.36 -19.47
N SER A 363 5.35 11.13 -19.79
CA SER A 363 4.88 9.79 -20.12
C SER A 363 5.60 9.19 -21.34
N GLU A 364 5.84 9.99 -22.38
CA GLU A 364 6.49 9.58 -23.61
C GLU A 364 7.97 9.24 -23.38
N ALA A 365 8.68 10.07 -22.63
CA ALA A 365 10.09 9.83 -22.30
C ALA A 365 10.28 8.57 -21.45
N MET A 366 9.30 8.22 -20.61
CA MET A 366 9.35 7.02 -19.78
C MET A 366 8.89 5.75 -20.51
N ALA A 367 7.80 5.82 -21.27
CA ALA A 367 7.14 4.63 -21.84
C ALA A 367 7.64 4.26 -23.24
N CYS A 368 8.01 5.23 -24.09
CA CYS A 368 8.46 4.94 -25.47
C CYS A 368 9.72 4.06 -25.56
N PRO A 369 10.74 4.25 -24.69
CA PRO A 369 11.96 3.42 -24.75
C PRO A 369 11.79 1.99 -24.24
N ARG A 370 10.66 1.68 -23.60
CA ARG A 370 10.42 0.39 -22.94
C ARG A 370 9.70 -0.60 -23.84
N ASP A 371 9.76 -1.86 -23.48
CA ASP A 371 9.06 -2.95 -24.13
C ASP A 371 8.39 -3.89 -23.09
N GLY A 372 7.89 -5.03 -23.56
CA GLY A 372 7.33 -6.08 -22.71
C GLY A 372 6.26 -5.61 -21.72
N ASN A 373 6.32 -6.16 -20.50
CA ASN A 373 5.38 -5.85 -19.43
C ASN A 373 5.51 -4.41 -18.93
N GLU A 374 6.71 -3.82 -18.97
CA GLU A 374 6.91 -2.46 -18.50
C GLU A 374 6.10 -1.47 -19.35
N ARG A 375 6.27 -1.51 -20.68
CA ARG A 375 5.49 -0.66 -21.59
C ARG A 375 4.01 -0.99 -21.51
N LYS A 376 3.65 -2.27 -21.46
CA LYS A 376 2.24 -2.69 -21.34
C LYS A 376 1.57 -2.05 -20.12
N PHE A 377 2.18 -2.18 -18.94
CA PHE A 377 1.61 -1.69 -17.69
C PHE A 377 1.61 -0.16 -17.61
N MET A 378 2.61 0.51 -18.17
CA MET A 378 2.58 1.97 -18.33
C MET A 378 1.42 2.41 -19.23
N MET A 379 1.24 1.79 -20.41
CA MET A 379 0.15 2.17 -21.31
C MET A 379 -1.24 1.88 -20.73
N GLU A 380 -1.36 0.80 -19.96
CA GLU A 380 -2.59 0.41 -19.26
C GLU A 380 -2.93 1.36 -18.11
N SER A 381 -1.93 1.86 -17.38
CA SER A 381 -2.08 2.82 -16.28
C SER A 381 -1.93 4.29 -16.68
N LEU A 382 -1.89 4.58 -17.98
CA LEU A 382 -1.73 5.94 -18.50
C LEU A 382 -3.01 6.77 -18.23
N VAL A 383 -2.84 7.87 -17.51
CA VAL A 383 -3.89 8.87 -17.34
C VAL A 383 -4.11 9.59 -18.67
N LYS A 384 -5.20 9.24 -19.35
CA LYS A 384 -5.51 9.73 -20.70
C LYS A 384 -6.00 11.18 -20.71
N ARG A 385 -6.67 11.62 -19.65
CA ARG A 385 -7.29 12.96 -19.53
C ARG A 385 -7.18 13.47 -18.09
N PRO A 386 -7.18 14.81 -17.89
CA PRO A 386 -7.32 15.40 -16.56
C PRO A 386 -8.61 14.94 -15.86
N ALA A 387 -8.60 14.94 -14.53
CA ALA A 387 -9.81 14.68 -13.75
C ALA A 387 -10.87 15.77 -14.01
N GLU A 388 -12.13 15.34 -14.14
CA GLU A 388 -13.29 16.22 -14.32
C GLU A 388 -13.53 17.10 -13.09
N THR A 389 -13.42 16.49 -11.92
CA THR A 389 -13.56 17.16 -10.61
C THR A 389 -12.20 17.37 -9.95
N GLY A 390 -12.16 18.25 -8.96
CA GLY A 390 -11.02 18.30 -8.03
C GLY A 390 -10.89 17.00 -7.22
N PRO A 391 -9.77 16.86 -6.47
CA PRO A 391 -9.61 15.76 -5.52
C PRO A 391 -10.69 15.83 -4.44
N CYS A 392 -10.97 14.70 -3.79
CA CYS A 392 -11.87 14.67 -2.64
C CYS A 392 -11.46 15.67 -1.53
N ALA A 393 -12.40 16.03 -0.65
CA ALA A 393 -12.10 16.91 0.47
C ALA A 393 -11.36 16.13 1.58
N MET A 394 -10.11 16.50 1.86
CA MET A 394 -9.32 15.84 2.90
C MET A 394 -9.91 16.12 4.29
N PRO A 395 -10.15 15.09 5.12
CA PRO A 395 -10.63 15.30 6.48
C PRO A 395 -9.61 16.06 7.36
N PRO A 396 -10.09 16.78 8.41
CA PRO A 396 -9.20 17.47 9.34
C PRO A 396 -8.35 16.48 10.15
N PRO A 397 -7.25 16.92 10.78
CA PRO A 397 -6.50 16.08 11.71
C PRO A 397 -7.39 15.57 12.84
N TYR A 398 -6.98 14.48 13.47
CA TYR A 398 -7.66 14.02 14.68
C TYR A 398 -7.42 15.02 15.82
N ASP A 399 -8.47 15.39 16.54
CA ASP A 399 -8.27 15.95 17.88
C ASP A 399 -7.68 14.87 18.81
N PRO A 400 -6.99 15.25 19.90
CA PRO A 400 -6.32 14.29 20.78
C PRO A 400 -7.24 13.18 21.34
N ALA A 401 -8.51 13.50 21.62
CA ALA A 401 -9.45 12.53 22.16
C ALA A 401 -9.91 11.53 21.09
N SER A 402 -10.24 12.02 19.89
CA SER A 402 -10.58 11.17 18.74
C SER A 402 -9.41 10.26 18.35
N PHE A 403 -8.18 10.80 18.32
CA PHE A 403 -6.97 10.04 18.04
C PHE A 403 -6.78 8.89 19.04
N TYR A 404 -6.86 9.19 20.34
CA TYR A 404 -6.77 8.19 21.39
C TYR A 404 -7.90 7.15 21.29
N SER A 405 -9.12 7.56 20.90
CA SER A 405 -10.25 6.63 20.72
C SER A 405 -9.99 5.62 19.61
N VAL A 406 -9.37 6.03 18.50
CA VAL A 406 -9.02 5.17 17.35
C VAL A 406 -8.01 4.11 17.80
N LEU A 407 -6.94 4.54 18.47
CA LEU A 407 -5.91 3.63 18.99
C LEU A 407 -6.48 2.66 20.02
N LYS A 408 -7.28 3.15 20.97
CA LYS A 408 -7.91 2.34 22.02
C LYS A 408 -8.91 1.34 21.43
N ARG A 409 -9.69 1.72 20.41
CA ARG A 409 -10.62 0.81 19.72
C ARG A 409 -9.87 -0.35 19.06
N ARG A 410 -8.76 -0.06 18.39
CA ARG A 410 -7.90 -1.09 17.78
C ARG A 410 -7.35 -2.04 18.83
N GLN A 411 -6.70 -1.50 19.86
CA GLN A 411 -6.11 -2.30 20.94
C GLN A 411 -7.15 -3.16 21.67
N SER A 412 -8.26 -2.56 22.11
CA SER A 412 -9.30 -3.27 22.87
C SER A 412 -9.95 -4.40 22.07
N THR A 413 -10.15 -4.21 20.75
CA THR A 413 -10.73 -5.25 19.91
C THR A 413 -9.76 -6.40 19.68
N THR A 414 -8.47 -6.11 19.45
CA THR A 414 -7.42 -7.15 19.40
C THR A 414 -7.37 -7.95 20.70
N SER A 415 -7.27 -7.27 21.85
CA SER A 415 -7.21 -7.94 23.16
C SER A 415 -8.44 -8.80 23.44
N ARG A 416 -9.63 -8.40 22.99
CA ARG A 416 -10.84 -9.22 23.13
C ARG A 416 -10.78 -10.51 22.30
N ILE A 417 -10.26 -10.45 21.09
CA ILE A 417 -10.07 -11.64 20.23
C ILE A 417 -9.01 -12.58 20.84
N GLU A 418 -7.92 -12.04 21.35
CA GLU A 418 -6.88 -12.81 22.06
C GLU A 418 -7.45 -13.49 23.32
N GLN A 419 -8.35 -12.84 24.05
CA GLN A 419 -9.05 -13.48 25.18
C GLN A 419 -9.96 -14.63 24.72
N TRP A 420 -10.60 -14.52 23.56
CA TRP A 420 -11.39 -15.63 22.99
C TRP A 420 -10.49 -16.81 22.63
N GLU A 421 -9.33 -16.54 22.02
CA GLU A 421 -8.32 -17.54 21.68
C GLU A 421 -7.81 -18.27 22.92
N SER A 422 -7.43 -17.54 23.96
CA SER A 422 -6.97 -18.13 25.24
C SER A 422 -8.05 -19.01 25.89
N LYS A 423 -9.33 -18.59 25.82
CA LYS A 423 -10.45 -19.41 26.31
C LYS A 423 -10.65 -20.68 25.48
N TYR A 424 -10.47 -20.61 24.16
CA TYR A 424 -10.56 -21.76 23.26
C TYR A 424 -9.50 -22.80 23.60
N TRP A 425 -8.23 -22.41 23.71
CA TRP A 425 -7.13 -23.34 24.02
C TRP A 425 -7.22 -23.94 25.41
N ARG A 426 -7.65 -23.15 26.41
CA ARG A 426 -7.90 -23.68 27.77
C ARG A 426 -9.00 -24.74 27.78
N LYS A 427 -10.00 -24.66 26.90
CA LYS A 427 -11.04 -25.70 26.78
C LYS A 427 -10.48 -26.94 26.11
N GLN A 428 -9.75 -26.81 25.00
CA GLN A 428 -9.14 -27.93 24.28
C GLN A 428 -8.19 -28.75 25.16
N ASN A 429 -7.35 -28.08 25.97
CA ASN A 429 -6.43 -28.76 26.88
C ASN A 429 -7.16 -29.54 27.99
N LYS A 430 -8.38 -29.14 28.37
CA LYS A 430 -9.20 -29.86 29.37
C LYS A 430 -9.94 -31.06 28.79
N THR A 431 -10.20 -31.07 27.48
CA THR A 431 -10.90 -32.16 26.78
C THR A 431 -9.96 -33.17 26.15
N GLY A 432 -8.66 -32.84 26.04
CA GLY A 432 -7.60 -33.72 25.54
C GLY A 432 -6.74 -34.37 26.63
N SER A 433 -7.03 -34.12 27.91
CA SER A 433 -6.61 -34.95 29.05
C SER A 433 -7.79 -35.84 29.44
#